data_AF-A0A326RYT3-F1
#
_entry.id   AF-A0A326RYT3-F1
#
_cell.length_a   1.000
_cell.length_b   1.000
_cell.length_c   1.000
_cell.angle_alpha   90.00
_cell.angle_beta   90.00
_cell.angle_gamma   90.00
#
_symmetry.space_group_name_H-M   'P 1'
#
loop_
_entity.id
_entity.type
_entity.pdbx_description
1 polymer ?
#
loop_
_entity_poly.entity_id
_entity_poly.type
_entity_poly.pdbx_seq_one_letter_code
_entity_poly.pdbx_strand_id
1 'polypeptide(L)'
;MRIYLYSMFLIFMGCSNSNSKEIEDFSKKTPLVYIPNAGCPGCISFAEEFLLRNKGSKCVSFILVNVLSEKQLKIKLGYDILDYLNITLENGEIFDQYGVSGFYPFIVYSTGKVDEISPENQGALKSLEDYLISNCDL
;
A
#
# COMPACT_ATOMS: atom_id res chain seq x y z
N MET A 1 42.76 -4.87 -59.49
CA MET A 1 43.22 -3.81 -58.58
C MET A 1 42.04 -2.94 -58.15
N ARG A 2 41.50 -3.19 -56.95
CA ARG A 2 41.01 -2.23 -55.94
C ARG A 2 40.02 -2.95 -55.01
N ILE A 3 40.59 -3.32 -53.86
CA ILE A 3 39.94 -3.62 -52.59
C ILE A 3 39.14 -2.39 -52.15
N TYR A 4 37.90 -2.61 -51.69
CA TYR A 4 37.32 -1.81 -50.61
C TYR A 4 36.53 -2.71 -49.67
N LEU A 5 37.17 -2.96 -48.52
CA LEU A 5 36.56 -3.25 -47.23
C LEU A 5 35.49 -2.20 -46.93
N TYR A 6 34.29 -2.62 -46.55
CA TYR A 6 33.53 -1.91 -45.51
C TYR A 6 32.85 -2.93 -44.60
N SER A 7 33.56 -3.19 -43.50
CA SER A 7 33.02 -3.63 -42.23
C SER A 7 31.97 -2.61 -41.78
N MET A 8 30.74 -3.08 -41.55
CA MET A 8 29.82 -2.39 -40.66
C MET A 8 29.15 -3.43 -39.78
N PHE A 9 29.92 -3.84 -38.77
CA PHE A 9 29.41 -4.31 -37.50
C PHE A 9 28.44 -3.27 -36.94
N LEU A 10 27.15 -3.60 -36.86
CA LEU A 10 26.27 -3.01 -35.86
C LEU A 10 25.82 -4.15 -34.95
N ILE A 11 26.50 -4.20 -33.81
CA ILE A 11 26.20 -5.04 -32.67
C ILE A 11 24.78 -4.71 -32.23
N PHE A 12 23.91 -5.73 -32.22
CA PHE A 12 22.68 -5.69 -31.45
C PHE A 12 23.05 -5.40 -30.00
N MET A 13 22.87 -4.14 -29.58
CA MET A 13 22.86 -3.78 -28.16
C MET A 13 21.71 -4.56 -27.53
N GLY A 14 22.07 -5.52 -26.67
CA GLY A 14 21.15 -6.30 -25.87
C GLY A 14 20.25 -5.39 -25.04
N CYS A 15 18.99 -5.82 -24.91
CA CYS A 15 18.01 -5.18 -24.06
C CYS A 15 18.54 -5.08 -22.63
N SER A 16 18.68 -3.85 -22.14
CA SER A 16 18.82 -3.57 -20.71
C SER A 16 17.60 -4.16 -19.99
N ASN A 17 17.83 -5.07 -19.06
CA ASN A 17 16.80 -5.60 -18.17
C ASN A 17 16.43 -4.51 -17.16
N SER A 18 15.60 -3.58 -17.61
CA SER A 18 14.90 -2.67 -16.72
C SER A 18 13.78 -3.47 -16.06
N ASN A 19 13.95 -3.75 -14.76
CA ASN A 19 12.85 -4.09 -13.87
C ASN A 19 11.86 -2.92 -13.89
N SER A 20 11.03 -2.86 -14.92
CA SER A 20 9.82 -2.07 -14.92
C SER A 20 8.85 -2.82 -14.02
N LYS A 21 8.84 -2.44 -12.73
CA LYS A 21 7.66 -2.70 -11.89
C LYS A 21 6.48 -2.15 -12.68
N GLU A 22 5.59 -3.03 -13.11
CA GLU A 22 4.31 -2.63 -13.67
C GLU A 22 3.69 -1.65 -12.67
N ILE A 23 3.50 -0.40 -13.12
CA ILE A 23 2.69 0.56 -12.38
C ILE A 23 1.28 0.00 -12.47
N GLU A 24 0.86 -0.70 -11.43
CA GLU A 24 -0.48 -1.28 -11.36
C GLU A 24 -1.53 -0.20 -11.63
N ASP A 25 -2.46 -0.49 -12.51
CA ASP A 25 -3.58 0.39 -12.83
C ASP A 25 -4.48 0.51 -11.59
N PHE A 26 -4.33 1.62 -10.86
CA PHE A 26 -5.11 1.92 -9.65
C PHE A 26 -6.56 2.34 -9.97
N SER A 27 -6.92 2.57 -11.24
CA SER A 27 -8.24 3.10 -11.63
C SER A 27 -9.43 2.19 -11.30
N LYS A 28 -9.19 0.92 -10.93
CA LYS A 28 -10.19 -0.05 -10.48
C LYS A 28 -9.98 -0.58 -9.04
N LYS A 29 -8.99 -0.08 -8.30
CA LYS A 29 -8.65 -0.64 -6.97
C LYS A 29 -9.36 0.09 -5.84
N THR A 30 -9.83 -0.66 -4.86
CA THR A 30 -10.29 -0.11 -3.58
C THR A 30 -9.16 0.65 -2.90
N PRO A 31 -9.44 1.72 -2.14
CA PRO A 31 -8.43 2.36 -1.31
C PRO A 31 -7.74 1.34 -0.40
N LEU A 32 -6.42 1.53 -0.24
CA LEU A 32 -5.57 0.72 0.61
C LEU A 32 -5.20 1.52 1.85
N VAL A 33 -5.31 0.91 3.02
CA VAL A 33 -4.88 1.50 4.29
C VAL A 33 -3.73 0.68 4.84
N TYR A 34 -2.56 1.29 4.89
CA TYR A 34 -1.35 0.69 5.43
C TYR A 34 -1.20 1.08 6.89
N ILE A 35 -1.03 0.11 7.77
CA ILE A 35 -0.89 0.31 9.22
C ILE A 35 0.46 -0.27 9.66
N PRO A 36 1.42 0.58 10.08
CA PRO A 36 2.71 0.10 10.55
C PRO A 36 2.60 -0.53 11.94
N ASN A 37 3.43 -1.54 12.21
CA ASN A 37 3.53 -2.17 13.53
C ASN A 37 4.11 -1.24 14.62
N ALA A 38 4.85 -0.20 14.24
CA ALA A 38 5.47 0.75 15.16
C ALA A 38 5.42 2.18 14.59
N GLY A 39 5.39 3.18 15.47
CA GLY A 39 5.26 4.58 15.07
C GLY A 39 4.41 5.38 16.05
N CYS A 40 3.60 6.32 15.56
CA CYS A 40 2.64 7.09 16.34
C CYS A 40 1.54 6.18 16.94
N PRO A 41 1.51 5.95 18.27
CA PRO A 41 0.58 4.97 18.84
C PRO A 41 -0.89 5.37 18.66
N GLY A 42 -1.22 6.65 18.86
CA GLY A 42 -2.60 7.14 18.69
C GLY A 42 -3.08 7.02 17.24
N CYS A 43 -2.23 7.38 16.28
CA CYS A 43 -2.53 7.29 14.86
C CYS A 43 -2.77 5.83 14.43
N ILE A 44 -1.90 4.91 14.89
CA ILE A 44 -2.02 3.47 14.67
C ILE A 44 -3.33 2.95 15.26
N SER A 45 -3.62 3.28 16.53
CA SER A 45 -4.87 2.85 17.18
C SER A 45 -6.12 3.30 16.41
N PHE A 46 -6.16 4.54 15.91
CA PHE A 46 -7.29 5.02 15.11
C PHE A 46 -7.45 4.24 13.80
N ALA A 47 -6.34 3.93 13.12
CA ALA A 47 -6.39 3.12 11.90
C ALA A 47 -6.82 1.67 12.19
N GLU A 48 -6.38 1.09 13.30
CA GLU A 48 -6.79 -0.26 13.74
C GLU A 48 -8.26 -0.32 14.14
N GLU A 49 -8.77 0.69 14.84
CA GLU A 49 -10.21 0.79 15.15
C GLU A 49 -11.04 0.89 13.87
N PHE A 50 -10.57 1.67 12.89
CA PHE A 50 -11.22 1.77 11.58
C PHE A 50 -11.17 0.43 10.81
N LEU A 51 -10.05 -0.29 10.87
CA LEU A 51 -9.92 -1.65 10.33
C LEU A 51 -10.95 -2.58 10.96
N LEU A 52 -11.08 -2.59 12.29
CA LEU A 52 -12.00 -3.48 12.99
C LEU A 52 -13.47 -3.24 12.61
N ARG A 53 -13.85 -1.99 12.32
CA ARG A 53 -15.20 -1.64 11.85
C ARG A 53 -15.47 -2.06 10.41
N ASN A 54 -14.42 -2.22 9.60
CA ASN A 54 -14.51 -2.46 8.15
C ASN A 54 -13.90 -3.79 7.70
N LYS A 55 -13.58 -4.69 8.64
CA LYS A 55 -13.09 -6.03 8.31
C LYS A 55 -14.15 -6.81 7.53
N GLY A 56 -13.74 -7.43 6.42
CA GLY A 56 -14.63 -8.10 5.47
C GLY A 56 -15.27 -7.21 4.42
N SER A 57 -15.07 -5.88 4.48
CA SER A 57 -15.55 -4.96 3.45
C SER A 57 -14.89 -5.25 2.09
N LYS A 58 -15.66 -5.11 1.01
CA LYS A 58 -15.15 -5.16 -0.37
C LYS A 58 -14.70 -3.80 -0.89
N CYS A 59 -14.74 -2.77 -0.05
CA CYS A 59 -14.53 -1.38 -0.45
C CYS A 59 -13.23 -0.76 0.05
N VAL A 60 -12.56 -1.41 0.99
CA VAL A 60 -11.28 -0.96 1.54
C VAL A 60 -10.47 -2.18 1.92
N SER A 61 -9.17 -2.14 1.62
CA SER A 61 -8.23 -3.19 2.02
C SER A 61 -7.23 -2.64 3.01
N PHE A 62 -6.85 -3.47 3.97
CA PHE A 62 -5.93 -3.16 5.04
C PHE A 62 -4.65 -3.97 4.89
N ILE A 63 -3.52 -3.29 4.96
CA ILE A 63 -2.20 -3.90 4.93
C ILE A 63 -1.52 -3.62 6.26
N LEU A 64 -1.27 -4.67 7.02
CA LEU A 64 -0.55 -4.59 8.27
C LEU A 64 0.94 -4.78 7.98
N VAL A 65 1.72 -3.73 8.18
CA VAL A 65 3.11 -3.65 7.72
C VAL A 65 4.09 -3.99 8.85
N ASN A 66 5.06 -4.84 8.56
CA ASN A 66 6.14 -5.25 9.46
C ASN A 66 5.62 -5.86 10.78
N VAL A 67 4.58 -6.69 10.69
CA VAL A 67 4.02 -7.41 11.85
C VAL A 67 5.07 -8.37 12.42
N LEU A 68 5.45 -8.15 13.68
CA LEU A 68 6.48 -8.96 14.35
C LEU A 68 5.97 -10.35 14.78
N SER A 69 4.67 -10.46 15.06
CA SER A 69 4.06 -11.70 15.51
C SER A 69 2.58 -11.74 15.21
N GLU A 70 2.16 -12.67 14.35
CA GLU A 70 0.73 -12.94 14.11
C GLU A 70 -0.03 -13.29 15.40
N LYS A 71 0.63 -13.95 16.35
CA LYS A 71 0.02 -14.28 17.64
C LYS A 71 -0.34 -13.02 18.43
N GLN A 72 0.58 -12.06 18.51
CA GLN A 72 0.32 -10.79 19.21
C GLN A 72 -0.75 -9.99 18.46
N LEU A 73 -0.68 -9.97 17.14
CA LEU A 73 -1.69 -9.32 16.30
C LEU A 73 -3.08 -9.88 16.55
N LYS A 74 -3.24 -11.21 16.54
CA LYS A 74 -4.52 -11.89 16.80
C LYS A 74 -5.06 -11.63 18.21
N ILE A 75 -4.19 -11.55 19.21
CA ILE A 75 -4.61 -11.16 20.57
C ILE A 75 -5.13 -9.72 20.60
N LYS A 76 -4.47 -8.82 19.85
CA LYS A 76 -4.81 -7.40 19.81
C LYS A 76 -6.09 -7.09 19.02
N LEU A 77 -6.22 -7.67 17.82
CA LEU A 77 -7.27 -7.33 16.85
C LEU A 77 -8.35 -8.41 16.69
N GLY A 78 -8.20 -9.56 17.35
CA GLY A 78 -9.12 -10.69 17.24
C GLY A 78 -8.50 -11.88 16.52
N TYR A 79 -8.87 -13.10 16.94
CA TYR A 79 -8.29 -14.33 16.42
C TYR A 79 -8.68 -14.61 14.96
N ASP A 80 -9.80 -14.06 14.51
CA ASP A 80 -10.35 -14.11 13.16
C ASP A 80 -9.76 -13.06 12.22
N ILE A 81 -8.89 -12.15 12.71
CA ILE A 81 -8.51 -10.95 11.94
C ILE A 81 -7.83 -11.25 10.61
N LEU A 82 -7.07 -12.36 10.54
CA LEU A 82 -6.38 -12.77 9.32
C LEU A 82 -7.24 -13.65 8.41
N ASP A 83 -8.48 -13.95 8.80
CA ASP A 83 -9.41 -14.75 8.01
C ASP A 83 -10.19 -13.87 7.00
N TYR A 84 -10.12 -12.54 7.13
CA TYR A 84 -10.79 -11.59 6.24
C TYR A 84 -9.95 -11.31 4.99
N LEU A 85 -10.57 -11.47 3.82
CA LEU A 85 -9.90 -11.29 2.52
C LEU A 85 -9.36 -9.88 2.26
N ASN A 86 -9.92 -8.87 2.92
CA ASN A 86 -9.48 -7.49 2.79
C ASN A 86 -8.39 -7.10 3.80
N ILE A 87 -7.78 -8.07 4.49
CA ILE A 87 -6.69 -7.85 5.44
C ILE A 87 -5.51 -8.71 5.03
N THR A 88 -4.36 -8.07 4.78
CA THR A 88 -3.12 -8.76 4.41
C THR A 88 -1.95 -8.30 5.28
N LEU A 89 -0.92 -9.15 5.32
CA LEU A 89 0.35 -8.83 5.98
C LEU A 89 1.40 -8.53 4.91
N GLU A 90 2.18 -7.49 5.13
CA GLU A 90 3.27 -7.12 4.24
C GLU A 90 4.54 -6.80 5.05
N ASN A 91 5.70 -7.14 4.50
CA ASN A 91 7.00 -6.84 5.11
C ASN A 91 7.89 -6.12 4.09
N GLY A 92 8.70 -5.18 4.57
CA GLY A 92 9.73 -4.51 3.77
C GLY A 92 9.57 -3.00 3.66
N GLU A 93 10.24 -2.42 2.66
CA GLU A 93 10.42 -0.98 2.46
C GLU A 93 9.26 -0.35 1.66
N ILE A 94 8.02 -0.62 2.08
CA ILE A 94 6.81 -0.10 1.40
C ILE A 94 6.69 1.42 1.53
N PHE A 95 7.23 1.99 2.60
CA PHE A 95 7.11 3.42 2.90
C PHE A 95 7.86 4.30 1.90
N ASP A 96 9.09 3.90 1.54
CA ASP A 96 9.92 4.63 0.57
C ASP A 96 9.28 4.64 -0.82
N GLN A 97 8.59 3.57 -1.19
CA GLN A 97 7.86 3.48 -2.46
C GLN A 97 6.77 4.56 -2.58
N TYR A 98 6.14 4.94 -1.47
CA TYR A 98 5.06 5.94 -1.44
C TYR A 98 5.54 7.32 -0.96
N GLY A 99 6.83 7.48 -0.66
CA GLY A 99 7.39 8.74 -0.17
C GLY A 99 6.81 9.19 1.16
N VAL A 100 6.43 8.25 2.02
CA VAL A 100 5.87 8.50 3.36
C VAL A 100 6.88 8.18 4.45
N SER A 101 6.67 8.71 5.66
CA SER A 101 7.63 8.60 6.76
C SER A 101 7.82 7.18 7.30
N GLY A 102 6.81 6.32 7.11
CA GLY A 102 6.70 5.01 7.75
C GLY A 102 6.43 5.05 9.26
N PHE A 103 6.29 6.24 9.83
CA PHE A 103 5.94 6.45 11.24
C PHE A 103 4.43 6.52 11.47
N TYR A 104 3.67 6.80 10.42
CA TYR A 104 2.21 6.93 10.46
C TYR A 104 1.54 5.89 9.56
N PRO A 105 0.31 5.47 9.87
CA PRO A 105 -0.55 4.82 8.89
C PRO A 105 -0.78 5.75 7.70
N PHE A 106 -1.05 5.20 6.53
CA PHE A 106 -1.32 6.00 5.34
C PHE A 106 -2.33 5.34 4.41
N ILE A 107 -2.98 6.16 3.60
CA ILE A 107 -4.01 5.77 2.65
C ILE A 107 -3.44 5.93 1.25
N VAL A 108 -3.61 4.90 0.42
CA VAL A 108 -3.37 4.99 -1.03
C VAL A 108 -4.72 4.90 -1.72
N TYR A 109 -5.13 5.98 -2.38
CA TYR A 109 -6.39 6.04 -3.11
C TYR A 109 -6.25 5.43 -4.52
N SER A 110 -7.38 5.05 -5.12
CA SER A 110 -7.45 4.58 -6.52
C SER A 110 -6.88 5.58 -7.55
N THR A 111 -6.79 6.85 -7.18
CA THR A 111 -6.19 7.90 -8.00
C THR A 111 -4.65 7.93 -7.92
N GLY A 112 -4.05 7.11 -7.06
CA GLY A 112 -2.62 7.17 -6.73
C GLY A 112 -2.27 8.26 -5.72
N LYS A 113 -3.25 9.05 -5.24
CA LYS A 113 -3.05 9.99 -4.14
C LYS A 113 -2.65 9.21 -2.88
N VAL A 114 -1.73 9.77 -2.09
CA VAL A 114 -1.31 9.24 -0.80
C VAL A 114 -1.57 10.28 0.28
N ASP A 115 -2.23 9.88 1.37
CA ASP A 115 -2.41 10.72 2.56
C ASP A 115 -1.95 9.96 3.82
N GLU A 116 -1.03 10.54 4.61
CA GLU A 116 -0.71 10.01 5.94
C GLU A 116 -1.83 10.35 6.94
N ILE A 117 -2.13 9.41 7.83
CA ILE A 117 -3.01 9.57 8.98
C ILE A 117 -2.14 10.04 10.14
N SER A 118 -1.89 11.35 10.20
CA SER A 118 -0.95 11.98 11.15
C SER A 118 -1.62 13.10 11.95
N PRO A 119 -0.98 13.60 13.02
CA PRO A 119 -1.46 14.77 13.77
C PRO A 119 -1.63 16.03 12.91
N GLU A 120 -0.85 16.16 11.84
CA GLU A 120 -0.90 17.27 10.88
C GLU A 120 -2.02 17.09 9.83
N ASN A 121 -2.52 15.86 9.65
CA ASN A 121 -3.56 15.52 8.69
C ASN A 121 -4.71 14.71 9.35
N GLN A 122 -5.33 15.30 10.36
CA GLN A 122 -6.38 14.66 11.16
C GLN A 122 -7.64 14.31 10.35
N GLY A 123 -7.82 14.95 9.19
CA GLY A 123 -8.97 14.74 8.30
C GLY A 123 -8.82 13.55 7.34
N ALA A 124 -7.64 12.94 7.20
CA ALA A 124 -7.38 11.90 6.21
C ALA A 124 -8.34 10.72 6.35
N LEU A 125 -8.39 10.13 7.56
CA LEU A 125 -9.21 8.96 7.83
C LEU A 125 -10.71 9.27 7.75
N LYS A 126 -11.10 10.47 8.21
CA LYS A 126 -12.49 10.96 8.13
C LYS A 126 -12.95 11.10 6.67
N SER A 127 -12.10 11.67 5.82
CA SER A 127 -12.38 11.85 4.39
C SER A 127 -12.55 10.52 3.68
N LEU A 128 -11.73 9.52 4.04
CA LEU A 128 -11.90 8.15 3.54
C LEU A 128 -13.21 7.54 4.02
N GLU A 129 -13.55 7.67 5.30
CA GLU A 129 -14.81 7.15 5.87
C GLU A 129 -16.03 7.76 5.16
N ASP A 130 -16.05 9.08 4.97
CA ASP A 130 -17.14 9.78 4.27
C ASP A 130 -17.24 9.35 2.79
N TYR A 131 -16.09 9.11 2.13
CA TYR A 131 -16.05 8.54 0.77
C TYR A 131 -16.67 7.15 0.73
N LEU A 132 -16.30 6.27 1.66
CA LEU A 132 -16.83 4.90 1.68
C LEU A 132 -18.33 4.91 1.95
N ILE A 133 -18.83 5.69 2.91
CA ILE A 133 -20.28 5.81 3.18
C ILE A 133 -21.06 6.26 1.94
N SER A 134 -20.46 7.12 1.11
CA SER A 134 -21.12 7.67 -0.07
C SER A 134 -21.08 6.75 -1.29
N ASN A 135 -20.13 5.82 -1.34
CA ASN A 135 -19.83 5.03 -2.56
C ASN A 135 -19.90 3.51 -2.34
N CYS A 136 -20.12 3.07 -1.10
CA CYS A 136 -20.12 1.67 -0.70
C CYS A 136 -21.28 1.35 0.23
N ASP A 137 -21.82 0.14 0.08
CA ASP A 137 -22.76 -0.44 1.04
C ASP A 137 -21.97 -0.95 2.27
N LEU A 138 -21.58 -0.03 3.16
CA LEU A 138 -20.96 -0.32 4.46
C LEU A 138 -22.01 -0.61 5.55
#